data_AF-A0AB73BWG0-F1
#
_entry.id   AF-A0AB73BWG0-F1
#
_cell.length_a   1.000
_cell.length_b   1.000
_cell.length_c   1.000
_cell.angle_alpha   90.00
_cell.angle_beta   90.00
_cell.angle_gamma   90.00
#
_symmetry.space_group_name_H-M   'P 1'
#
loop_
_entity.id
_entity.type
_entity.pdbx_description
1 polymer ?
#
loop_
_entity_poly.entity_id
_entity_poly.type
_entity_poly.pdbx_seq_one_letter_code
_entity_poly.pdbx_strand_id
1 'polypeptide(L)'
;MKKNNRGETQAISLRVDVSLLEEVKKIVDTLSISTTEFIRRAIEKEVKETKDDFFYMLLQVDYCSEEESNEIIKELKTLKKEDLEVAERIILPLNDLYMEE
;
A
#
# COMPACT_ATOMS: atom_id res chain seq x y z
N MET A 1 22.30 -3.38 14.10
CA MET A 1 21.98 -2.03 14.62
C MET A 1 20.97 -1.38 13.68
N LYS A 2 19.68 -1.31 14.04
CA LYS A 2 18.67 -0.58 13.25
C LYS A 2 18.84 0.92 13.54
N LYS A 3 19.33 1.68 12.57
CA LYS A 3 19.39 3.14 12.69
C LYS A 3 17.96 3.69 12.62
N ASN A 4 17.56 4.42 13.65
CA ASN A 4 16.23 5.01 13.76
C ASN A 4 16.29 6.44 13.21
N ASN A 5 16.25 6.57 11.87
CA ASN A 5 16.42 7.85 11.15
C ASN A 5 15.15 8.72 11.18
N ARG A 6 14.52 8.91 12.33
CA ARG A 6 13.33 9.77 12.44
C ARG A 6 13.78 11.24 12.38
N GLY A 7 13.67 11.85 11.19
CA GLY A 7 13.91 13.27 10.96
C GLY A 7 15.11 13.63 10.08
N GLU A 8 15.85 12.65 9.56
CA GLU A 8 16.98 12.92 8.66
C GLU A 8 16.49 13.04 7.21
N THR A 9 16.77 14.17 6.56
CA THR A 9 16.48 14.37 5.12
C THR A 9 17.70 14.00 4.28
N GLN A 10 17.51 13.17 3.26
CA GLN A 10 18.55 12.83 2.29
C GLN A 10 18.21 13.40 0.91
N ALA A 11 19.18 14.04 0.26
CA ALA A 11 19.03 14.51 -1.11
C ALA A 11 19.08 13.32 -2.08
N ILE A 12 18.17 13.31 -3.05
CA ILE A 12 18.12 12.30 -4.12
C ILE A 12 18.21 13.00 -5.48
N SER A 13 18.85 12.35 -6.45
CA SER A 13 18.89 12.80 -7.84
C SER A 13 18.01 11.88 -8.67
N LEU A 14 17.02 12.45 -9.36
CA LEU A 14 16.03 11.71 -10.16
C LEU A 14 16.10 12.17 -11.61
N ARG A 15 16.09 11.22 -12.54
CA ARG A 15 15.87 11.47 -13.97
C ARG A 15 14.45 11.07 -14.31
N VAL A 16 13.72 11.97 -14.96
CA VAL A 16 12.33 11.79 -15.38
C VAL A 16 12.17 12.27 -16.80
N ASP A 17 11.22 11.67 -17.51
CA ASP A 17 10.90 12.08 -18.87
C ASP A 17 10.41 13.52 -18.92
N VAL A 18 10.80 14.22 -19.98
CA VAL A 18 10.50 15.64 -20.16
C VAL A 18 8.99 15.88 -20.20
N SER A 19 8.25 15.01 -20.90
CA SER A 19 6.79 15.08 -21.02
C SER A 19 6.10 15.00 -19.65
N LEU A 20 6.51 14.04 -18.82
CA LEU A 20 5.97 13.88 -17.48
C LEU A 20 6.25 15.12 -16.61
N LEU A 21 7.48 15.64 -16.68
CA LEU A 21 7.85 16.84 -15.91
C LEU A 21 7.04 18.07 -16.33
N GLU A 22 6.70 18.21 -17.60
CA GLU A 22 5.83 19.29 -18.09
C GLU A 22 4.40 19.18 -17.55
N GLU A 23 3.85 17.97 -17.47
CA GLU A 23 2.54 17.74 -16.85
C GLU A 23 2.56 18.07 -15.36
N VAL A 24 3.59 17.62 -14.64
CA VAL A 24 3.77 17.96 -13.22
C VAL A 24 3.83 19.47 -13.04
N LYS A 25 4.56 20.20 -13.89
CA LYS A 25 4.63 21.68 -13.82
C LYS A 25 3.25 22.33 -13.92
N LYS A 26 2.43 21.93 -14.89
CA LYS A 26 1.05 22.45 -15.05
C LYS A 26 0.20 22.22 -13.81
N ILE A 27 0.33 21.04 -13.20
CA ILE A 27 -0.42 20.68 -11.98
C ILE A 27 0.05 21.53 -10.80
N VAL A 28 1.36 21.63 -10.56
CA VAL A 28 1.87 22.37 -9.41
C VAL A 28 1.63 23.87 -9.51
N ASP A 29 1.63 24.43 -10.73
CA ASP A 29 1.24 25.81 -10.99
C ASP A 29 -0.23 26.05 -10.61
N THR A 30 -1.11 25.10 -10.95
CA THR A 30 -2.54 25.15 -10.59
C THR A 30 -2.76 25.02 -9.08
N LEU A 31 -2.02 24.13 -8.43
CA LEU A 31 -2.12 23.86 -6.99
C LEU A 31 -1.33 24.84 -6.12
N SER A 32 -0.56 25.76 -6.72
CA SER A 32 0.32 26.70 -6.02
C SER A 32 1.30 26.02 -5.04
N ILE A 33 1.83 24.86 -5.42
CA ILE A 33 2.84 24.11 -4.66
C ILE A 33 4.15 24.01 -5.44
N SER A 34 5.25 23.61 -4.81
CA SER A 34 6.48 23.33 -5.53
C SER A 34 6.46 21.94 -6.17
N THR A 35 7.18 21.77 -7.28
CA THR A 35 7.44 20.45 -7.90
C THR A 35 8.03 19.46 -6.89
N THR A 36 8.92 19.92 -6.01
CA THR A 36 9.54 19.10 -4.97
C THR A 36 8.54 18.61 -3.93
N GLU A 37 7.59 19.45 -3.53
CA GLU A 37 6.53 19.08 -2.58
C GLU A 37 5.55 18.10 -3.21
N PHE A 38 5.17 18.31 -4.48
CA PHE A 38 4.34 17.36 -5.21
C PHE A 38 5.00 15.97 -5.30
N ILE A 39 6.28 15.91 -5.68
CA ILE A 39 7.03 14.65 -5.75
C ILE A 39 7.12 13.99 -4.37
N ARG A 40 7.37 14.76 -3.30
CA ARG A 40 7.41 14.22 -1.92
C ARG A 40 6.10 13.55 -1.55
N ARG A 41 4.96 14.23 -1.77
CA ARG A 41 3.64 13.69 -1.47
C ARG A 41 3.32 12.44 -2.30
N ALA A 42 3.70 12.42 -3.57
CA ALA A 42 3.52 11.26 -4.43
C ALA A 42 4.29 10.05 -3.89
N ILE A 43 5.56 10.23 -3.49
CA ILE A 43 6.37 9.17 -2.88
C ILE A 43 5.76 8.69 -1.56
N GLU A 44 5.33 9.60 -0.68
CA GLU A 44 4.70 9.23 0.60
C GLU A 44 3.42 8.42 0.40
N LYS A 45 2.58 8.84 -0.56
CA LYS A 45 1.36 8.12 -0.94
C LYS A 45 1.68 6.71 -1.45
N GLU A 46 2.58 6.59 -2.41
CA GLU A 46 2.97 5.31 -3.00
C GLU A 46 3.54 4.35 -1.95
N VAL A 47 4.38 4.85 -1.03
CA VAL A 47 4.94 4.04 0.05
C VAL A 47 3.86 3.57 1.01
N LYS A 48 2.87 4.41 1.33
CA LYS A 48 1.75 4.04 2.19
C LYS A 48 0.91 2.95 1.52
N GLU A 49 0.50 3.18 0.28
CA GLU A 49 -0.32 2.22 -0.48
C GLU A 49 0.40 0.89 -0.67
N THR A 50 1.69 0.92 -1.00
CA THR A 50 2.50 -0.30 -1.12
C THR A 50 2.60 -1.04 0.21
N LYS A 51 2.74 -0.33 1.34
CA LYS A 51 2.81 -0.97 2.66
C LYS A 51 1.50 -1.58 3.10
N ASP A 52 0.38 -0.98 2.69
CA ASP A 52 -0.96 -1.48 2.97
C ASP A 52 -1.32 -2.69 2.06
N ASP A 53 -0.53 -2.94 1.00
CA ASP A 53 -0.69 -4.11 0.14
C ASP A 53 -0.28 -5.41 0.86
N PHE A 54 -1.20 -6.38 0.87
CA PHE A 54 -1.02 -7.68 1.50
C PHE A 54 0.21 -8.44 0.97
N PHE A 55 0.52 -8.35 -0.33
CA PHE A 55 1.70 -8.98 -0.90
C PHE A 55 2.98 -8.37 -0.37
N TYR A 56 3.03 -7.04 -0.21
CA TYR A 56 4.18 -6.40 0.40
C TYR A 56 4.32 -6.82 1.86
N MET A 57 3.23 -6.86 2.63
CA MET A 57 3.25 -7.34 4.02
C MET A 57 3.78 -8.78 4.11
N LEU A 58 3.31 -9.68 3.25
CA LEU A 58 3.75 -11.07 3.19
C LEU A 58 5.23 -11.21 2.84
N LEU A 59 5.78 -10.32 2.01
CA LEU A 59 7.20 -10.32 1.66
C LEU A 59 8.10 -9.87 2.81
N GLN A 60 7.55 -9.15 3.80
CA GLN A 60 8.32 -8.66 4.96
C GLN A 60 8.30 -9.60 6.16
N VAL A 61 7.44 -10.63 6.16
CA VAL A 61 7.40 -11.61 7.25
C VAL A 61 8.30 -12.80 6.93
N ASP A 62 8.94 -13.33 7.97
CA ASP A 62 9.72 -14.56 7.82
C ASP A 62 8.79 -15.74 7.51
N TYR A 63 9.32 -16.75 6.82
CA TYR A 63 8.59 -18.00 6.61
C TYR A 63 8.26 -18.62 7.97
N CYS A 64 7.04 -19.17 8.09
CA CYS A 64 6.62 -19.89 9.28
C CYS A 64 7.59 -21.03 9.59
N SER A 65 7.91 -21.20 10.87
CA SER A 65 8.57 -22.42 11.36
C SER A 65 7.67 -23.64 11.16
N GLU A 66 8.24 -24.85 11.26
CA GLU A 66 7.46 -26.09 11.15
C GLU A 66 6.39 -26.18 12.25
N GLU A 67 6.67 -25.68 13.45
CA GLU A 67 5.74 -25.67 14.59
C GLU A 67 4.54 -24.76 14.31
N GLU A 68 4.80 -23.50 13.90
CA GLU A 68 3.76 -22.54 13.53
C GLU A 68 2.93 -23.04 12.34
N SER A 69 3.60 -23.64 11.34
CA SER A 69 2.92 -24.21 10.17
C SER A 69 1.98 -25.35 10.57
N ASN A 70 2.42 -26.23 11.46
CA ASN A 70 1.61 -27.35 11.95
C ASN A 70 0.42 -26.88 12.80
N GLU A 71 0.58 -25.81 13.57
CA GLU A 71 -0.51 -25.18 14.33
C GLU A 71 -1.57 -24.60 13.40
N ILE A 72 -1.16 -23.83 12.38
CA ILE A 72 -2.05 -23.26 11.36
C ILE A 72 -2.81 -24.39 10.63
N ILE A 73 -2.11 -25.43 10.19
CA ILE A 73 -2.72 -26.58 9.50
C ILE A 73 -3.74 -27.29 10.41
N LYS A 74 -3.44 -27.38 11.72
CA LYS A 74 -4.34 -28.02 12.68
C LYS A 74 -5.61 -27.20 12.86
N GLU A 75 -5.52 -25.88 13.00
CA GLU A 75 -6.69 -25.00 13.07
C GLU A 75 -7.51 -25.03 11.78
N LEU A 76 -6.86 -24.98 10.61
CA LEU A 76 -7.56 -25.08 9.31
C LEU A 76 -8.36 -26.38 9.18
N LYS A 77 -7.86 -27.49 9.73
CA LYS A 77 -8.57 -28.77 9.76
C LYS A 77 -9.76 -28.80 10.73
N THR A 78 -9.82 -27.87 11.68
CA THR A 78 -10.97 -27.74 12.60
C THR A 78 -12.13 -26.94 12.00
N LEU A 79 -11.89 -26.18 10.93
CA LEU A 79 -12.93 -25.47 10.20
C LEU A 79 -13.87 -26.46 9.54
N LYS A 80 -15.17 -26.29 9.80
CA LYS A 80 -16.23 -27.07 9.18
C LYS A 80 -16.64 -26.42 7.88
N LYS A 81 -17.34 -27.18 7.03
CA LYS A 81 -17.89 -26.67 5.78
C LYS A 81 -18.78 -25.45 6.00
N GLU A 82 -19.55 -25.45 7.08
CA GLU A 82 -20.42 -24.34 7.50
C GLU A 82 -19.64 -23.06 7.79
N ASP A 83 -18.41 -23.16 8.29
CA ASP A 83 -17.53 -22.00 8.55
C ASP A 83 -16.92 -21.42 7.26
N LEU A 84 -17.01 -22.17 6.16
CA LEU A 84 -16.48 -21.82 4.84
C LEU A 84 -17.58 -21.41 3.85
N GLU A 85 -18.84 -21.43 4.27
CA GLU A 85 -19.96 -20.99 3.43
C GLU A 85 -20.02 -19.45 3.38
N VAL A 86 -20.20 -18.92 2.18
CA VAL A 86 -20.38 -17.48 1.97
C VAL A 86 -21.69 -17.05 2.64
N ALA A 87 -21.58 -16.46 3.82
CA ALA A 87 -22.74 -16.06 4.64
C ALA A 87 -23.64 -15.05 3.92
N GLU A 88 -23.05 -14.13 3.15
CA GLU A 88 -23.78 -13.13 2.39
C GLU A 88 -22.96 -12.67 1.19
N ARG A 89 -23.61 -12.54 0.03
CA ARG A 89 -23.00 -11.98 -1.18
C ARG A 89 -23.64 -10.64 -1.47
N ILE A 90 -22.98 -9.57 -1.06
CA ILE A 90 -23.42 -8.21 -1.36
C ILE A 90 -22.89 -7.84 -2.76
N ILE A 91 -23.81 -7.61 -3.69
CA ILE A 91 -23.48 -7.04 -5.01
C ILE A 91 -23.68 -5.54 -4.90
N LEU A 92 -22.58 -4.79 -4.71
CA LEU A 92 -22.64 -3.34 -4.69
C LEU A 92 -22.70 -2.81 -6.13
N PRO A 93 -23.70 -1.99 -6.50
CA PRO A 93 -23.68 -1.27 -7.77
C PRO A 93 -22.52 -0.27 -7.75
N LEU A 94 -21.88 -0.08 -8.90
CA LEU A 94 -20.64 0.71 -9.06
C LEU A 94 -20.75 2.14 -8.50
N ASN A 95 -21.96 2.69 -8.41
CA ASN A 95 -22.24 4.03 -7.91
C ASN A 95 -22.12 4.17 -6.39
N ASP A 96 -22.25 3.09 -5.62
CA ASP A 96 -22.20 3.13 -4.14
C ASP A 96 -20.77 3.00 -3.58
N LEU A 97 -19.79 2.73 -4.44
CA LEU A 97 -18.35 2.67 -4.10
C LEU A 97 -17.64 4.04 -4.13
N TYR A 98 -18.32 5.09 -4.61
CA TYR A 98 -17.76 6.45 -4.79
C TYR A 98 -18.58 7.54 -4.09
N MET A 99 -19.24 7.23 -2.98
CA MET A 99 -19.76 8.28 -2.10
C MET A 99 -18.60 8.73 -1.18
N GLU A 100 -17.70 9.55 -1.73
CA GLU A 100 -16.90 10.46 -0.91
C GLU A 100 -17.87 11.52 -0.34
N GLU A 101 -18.03 11.56 0.98
CA GLU A 101 -18.58 12.74 1.69
C GLU A 101 -17.58 13.90 1.68
#